data_AF-A0A354Y835-F1
#
_entry.id   AF-A0A354Y835-F1
#
_cell.length_a   1.000
_cell.length_b   1.000
_cell.length_c   1.000
_cell.angle_alpha   90.00
_cell.angle_beta   90.00
_cell.angle_gamma   90.00
#
_symmetry.space_group_name_H-M   'P 1'
#
loop_
_entity.id
_entity.type
_entity.pdbx_description
1 polymer ?
#
loop_
_entity_poly.entity_id
_entity_poly.type
_entity_poly.pdbx_seq_one_letter_code
_entity_poly.pdbx_strand_id
1 'polypeptide(L)'
;MTRSFIARALALGLSLTVGGAVAAETTGRPEALRADGVPELPQALVDATAPYLQSRSATFMGWSAADRSMLVRTRFGNTEQMHAVAAPGAARTQLSFES
;
A
#
# COMPACT_ATOMS: atom_id res chain seq x y z
N MET A 1 -45.98 61.41 12.67
CA MET A 1 -44.52 61.23 12.73
C MET A 1 -44.21 59.85 12.16
N THR A 2 -43.92 59.75 10.85
CA THR A 2 -42.54 59.58 10.32
C THR A 2 -42.05 58.15 10.61
N ARG A 3 -41.92 57.17 9.70
CA ARG A 3 -41.70 57.15 8.25
C ARG A 3 -41.95 55.71 7.74
N SER A 4 -42.37 55.65 6.48
CA SER A 4 -42.50 54.46 5.61
C SER A 4 -41.26 53.55 5.61
N PHE A 5 -41.44 52.23 5.69
CA PHE A 5 -40.42 51.22 5.36
C PHE A 5 -40.85 50.40 4.14
N ILE A 6 -40.49 50.98 3.00
CA ILE A 6 -40.06 50.44 1.72
C ILE A 6 -40.01 48.90 1.62
N ALA A 7 -40.79 48.40 0.65
CA ALA A 7 -40.67 47.10 0.02
C ALA A 7 -39.28 46.88 -0.60
N ARG A 8 -38.64 45.75 -0.34
CA ARG A 8 -37.72 45.08 -1.30
C ARG A 8 -37.80 43.57 -1.12
N ALA A 9 -38.58 42.93 -1.98
CA ALA A 9 -38.34 41.56 -2.38
C ALA A 9 -37.03 41.52 -3.18
N LEU A 10 -36.06 40.67 -2.80
CA LEU A 10 -34.95 40.31 -3.69
C LEU A 10 -34.35 38.95 -3.33
N ALA A 11 -34.64 37.98 -4.19
CA ALA A 11 -33.78 36.89 -4.68
C ALA A 11 -32.99 36.02 -3.68
N LEU A 12 -33.56 34.84 -3.42
CA LEU A 12 -32.98 33.53 -3.79
C LEU A 12 -31.46 33.50 -4.08
N GLY A 13 -30.66 33.13 -3.07
CA GLY A 13 -29.26 32.73 -3.25
C GLY A 13 -29.13 31.21 -3.13
N LEU A 14 -29.44 30.48 -4.21
CA LEU A 14 -29.12 29.06 -4.32
C LEU A 14 -27.60 28.93 -4.56
N SER A 15 -26.83 28.74 -3.49
CA SER A 15 -25.41 28.40 -3.61
C SER A 15 -25.29 27.00 -4.21
N LEU A 16 -25.15 26.93 -5.54
CA LEU A 16 -24.63 25.74 -6.21
C LEU A 16 -23.18 25.55 -5.73
N THR A 17 -22.97 24.66 -4.77
CA THR A 17 -21.68 24.03 -4.59
C THR A 17 -21.43 23.17 -5.83
N VAL A 18 -20.71 23.73 -6.80
CA VAL A 18 -20.10 22.94 -7.87
C VAL A 18 -19.22 21.89 -7.19
N GLY A 19 -19.68 20.65 -7.19
CA GLY A 19 -18.86 19.50 -6.84
C GLY A 19 -17.75 19.42 -7.87
N GLY A 20 -16.61 20.04 -7.56
CA GLY A 20 -15.40 19.86 -8.34
C GLY A 20 -15.06 18.38 -8.33
N ALA A 21 -15.01 17.77 -9.52
CA ALA A 21 -14.47 16.44 -9.67
C ALA A 21 -13.03 16.49 -9.14
N VAL A 22 -12.79 15.88 -7.98
CA VAL A 22 -11.44 15.63 -7.50
C VAL A 22 -10.82 14.68 -8.52
N ALA A 23 -9.91 15.19 -9.34
CA ALA A 23 -9.11 14.36 -10.21
C ALA A 23 -8.35 13.39 -9.30
N ALA A 24 -8.60 12.09 -9.46
CA ALA A 24 -7.85 11.09 -8.72
C ALA A 24 -6.38 11.25 -9.09
N GLU A 25 -5.51 11.30 -8.08
CA GLU A 25 -4.07 11.20 -8.31
C GLU A 25 -3.81 9.88 -9.03
N THR A 26 -3.09 9.93 -10.16
CA THR A 26 -2.74 8.78 -10.96
C THR A 26 -1.24 8.56 -10.92
N THR A 27 -0.83 7.29 -10.90
CA THR A 27 0.56 6.87 -11.01
C THR A 27 0.77 6.19 -12.35
N GLY A 28 1.83 6.63 -13.02
CA GLY A 28 2.27 6.05 -14.28
C GLY A 28 3.01 4.73 -14.10
N ARG A 29 3.31 4.10 -15.24
CA ARG A 29 4.15 2.90 -15.31
C ARG A 29 5.56 3.19 -14.75
N PRO A 30 6.21 2.23 -14.07
CA PRO A 30 7.63 2.33 -13.72
C PRO A 30 8.52 2.69 -14.92
N GLU A 31 9.50 3.55 -14.70
CA GLU A 31 10.43 4.06 -15.73
C GLU A 31 11.26 2.95 -16.41
N ALA A 32 11.52 1.86 -15.68
CA ALA A 32 12.23 0.69 -16.19
C ALA A 32 11.41 -0.15 -17.18
N LEU A 33 10.13 0.16 -17.38
CA LEU A 33 9.22 -0.59 -18.23
C LEU A 33 8.78 0.25 -19.43
N ARG A 34 8.74 -0.37 -20.61
CA ARG A 34 8.02 0.17 -21.76
C ARG A 34 6.76 -0.67 -21.93
N ALA A 35 5.60 -0.04 -21.84
CA ALA A 35 4.31 -0.71 -22.05
C ALA A 35 3.38 0.18 -22.86
N ASP A 36 2.93 -0.33 -23.98
CA ASP A 36 2.04 0.38 -24.89
C ASP A 36 0.58 0.14 -24.53
N GLY A 37 -0.25 1.19 -24.56
CA GLY A 37 -1.69 1.08 -24.28
C GLY A 37 -2.09 0.83 -22.82
N VAL A 38 -1.15 0.93 -21.86
CA VAL A 38 -1.47 0.81 -20.43
C VAL A 38 -2.00 2.15 -19.90
N PRO A 39 -3.23 2.23 -19.38
CA PRO A 39 -3.76 3.45 -18.78
C PRO A 39 -3.06 3.75 -17.46
N GLU A 40 -3.10 5.01 -17.03
CA GLU A 40 -2.63 5.38 -15.70
C GLU A 40 -3.51 4.77 -14.61
N LEU A 41 -2.89 4.35 -13.50
CA LEU A 41 -3.59 3.71 -12.40
C LEU A 41 -3.91 4.75 -11.32
N PRO A 42 -5.12 4.75 -10.73
CA PRO A 42 -5.40 5.60 -9.58
C PRO A 42 -4.48 5.25 -8.40
N GLN A 43 -3.84 6.24 -7.81
CA GLN A 43 -2.93 6.09 -6.66
C GLN A 43 -3.63 5.42 -5.48
N ALA A 44 -4.91 5.72 -5.25
CA ALA A 44 -5.72 5.09 -4.21
C ALA A 44 -5.78 3.54 -4.35
N LEU A 45 -5.76 3.01 -5.59
CA LEU A 45 -5.73 1.56 -5.81
C LEU A 45 -4.35 0.98 -5.51
N VAL A 46 -3.28 1.69 -5.88
CA VAL A 46 -1.90 1.31 -5.55
C VAL A 46 -1.74 1.22 -4.03
N ASP A 47 -2.19 2.24 -3.31
CA ASP A 47 -2.10 2.30 -1.84
C ASP A 47 -2.96 1.22 -1.18
N ALA A 48 -4.18 0.99 -1.68
CA ALA A 48 -5.07 -0.04 -1.16
C ALA A 48 -4.53 -1.46 -1.35
N THR A 49 -3.76 -1.69 -2.42
CA THR A 49 -3.22 -3.02 -2.76
C THR A 49 -1.83 -3.28 -2.18
N ALA A 50 -1.06 -2.23 -1.85
CA ALA A 50 0.29 -2.34 -1.34
C ALA A 50 0.47 -3.32 -0.15
N PRO A 51 -0.40 -3.35 0.87
CA PRO A 51 -0.26 -4.28 2.00
C PRO A 51 -0.34 -5.76 1.59
N TYR A 52 -1.10 -6.07 0.53
CA TYR A 52 -1.29 -7.44 0.05
C TYR A 52 -0.14 -7.88 -0.88
N LEU A 53 0.37 -6.94 -1.68
CA LEU A 53 1.48 -7.21 -2.61
C LEU A 53 2.84 -7.29 -1.88
N GLN A 54 2.95 -6.73 -0.68
CA GLN A 54 4.17 -6.75 0.14
C GLN A 54 4.17 -7.89 1.18
N SER A 55 3.32 -8.91 1.01
CA SER A 55 3.29 -10.07 1.89
C SER A 55 4.61 -10.85 1.82
N ARG A 56 5.24 -11.06 2.98
CA ARG A 56 6.45 -11.87 3.11
C ARG A 56 6.10 -13.20 3.76
N SER A 57 6.36 -14.30 3.06
CA SER A 57 6.16 -15.64 3.58
C SER A 57 7.42 -16.19 4.26
N ALA A 58 7.20 -17.10 5.21
CA ALA A 58 8.22 -17.95 5.79
C ALA A 58 7.69 -19.39 5.80
N THR A 59 8.43 -20.32 5.21
CA THR A 59 8.03 -21.72 5.12
C THR A 59 8.80 -22.52 6.16
N PHE A 60 8.09 -23.24 7.03
CA PHE A 60 8.70 -24.12 8.03
C PHE A 60 9.36 -25.32 7.34
N MET A 61 10.64 -25.56 7.65
CA MET A 61 11.44 -26.64 7.06
C MET A 61 11.67 -27.81 8.02
N GLY A 62 11.58 -27.57 9.32
CA GLY A 62 11.84 -28.58 10.33
C GLY A 62 12.52 -28.01 11.57
N TRP A 63 12.97 -28.92 12.41
CA TRP A 63 13.76 -28.62 13.60
C TRP A 63 15.20 -29.05 13.36
N SER A 64 16.15 -28.19 13.71
CA SER A 64 17.57 -28.54 13.73
C SER A 64 17.82 -29.70 14.72
N ALA A 65 18.63 -30.68 14.30
CA ALA A 65 19.00 -31.80 15.16
C ALA A 65 20.03 -31.41 16.24
N ALA A 66 20.82 -30.37 15.99
CA ALA A 66 21.91 -29.97 16.88
C ALA A 66 21.41 -29.23 18.12
N ASP A 67 20.44 -28.33 17.93
CA ASP A 67 20.04 -27.36 18.95
C ASP A 67 18.52 -27.16 19.04
N ARG A 68 17.73 -27.92 18.26
CA ARG A 68 16.27 -27.83 18.22
C ARG A 68 15.75 -26.45 17.79
N SER A 69 16.56 -25.62 17.15
CA SER A 69 16.10 -24.37 16.53
C SER A 69 15.13 -24.65 15.38
N MET A 70 14.18 -23.74 15.17
CA MET A 70 13.24 -23.81 14.05
C MET A 70 13.93 -23.38 12.77
N LEU A 71 13.91 -24.23 11.75
CA LEU A 71 14.43 -23.91 10.42
C LEU A 71 13.30 -23.35 9.56
N VAL A 72 13.52 -22.18 8.97
CA VAL A 72 12.56 -21.53 8.06
C VAL A 72 13.26 -21.09 6.78
N ARG A 73 12.51 -21.14 5.68
CA ARG A 73 12.94 -20.62 4.39
C ARG A 73 12.15 -19.38 4.06
N THR A 74 12.83 -18.32 3.66
CA THR A 74 12.20 -17.04 3.29
C THR A 74 12.79 -16.54 1.99
N ARG A 75 11.96 -15.90 1.16
CA ARG A 75 12.44 -15.20 -0.04
C ARG A 75 13.20 -13.95 0.36
N PHE A 76 14.47 -13.86 -0.03
CA PHE A 76 15.29 -12.67 0.08
C PHE A 76 15.75 -12.28 -1.33
N GLY A 77 15.22 -11.17 -1.86
CA GLY A 77 15.42 -10.80 -3.26
C GLY A 77 14.85 -11.85 -4.23
N ASN A 78 15.71 -12.45 -5.05
CA ASN A 78 15.34 -13.44 -6.06
C ASN A 78 15.57 -14.90 -5.64
N THR A 79 16.17 -15.14 -4.47
CA THR A 79 16.50 -16.48 -4.00
C THR A 79 15.79 -16.79 -2.67
N GLU A 80 15.60 -18.08 -2.41
CA GLU A 80 15.14 -18.55 -1.10
C GLU A 80 16.35 -18.83 -0.21
N GLN A 81 16.35 -18.24 0.98
CA GLN A 81 17.46 -18.36 1.93
C GLN A 81 16.99 -19.08 3.20
N MET A 82 17.88 -19.92 3.75
CA MET A 82 17.65 -20.67 4.97
C MET A 82 17.98 -19.83 6.21
N HIS A 83 17.10 -19.89 7.20
CA HIS A 83 17.27 -19.19 8.48
C HIS A 83 16.94 -20.12 9.65
N ALA A 84 17.59 -19.90 10.79
CA ALA A 84 17.26 -20.53 12.07
C ALA A 84 16.59 -19.52 13.02
N VAL A 85 15.66 -20.00 13.84
CA VAL A 85 15.03 -19.26 14.95
C VAL A 85 15.22 -20.07 16.22
N ALA A 86 16.01 -19.55 17.16
CA ALA A 86 16.41 -20.28 18.35
C ALA A 86 15.26 -20.53 19.35
N ALA A 87 14.33 -19.59 19.46
CA ALA A 87 13.19 -19.66 20.38
C ALA A 87 12.00 -18.83 19.85
N PRO A 88 10.77 -19.04 20.36
CA PRO A 88 9.64 -18.20 20.01
C PRO A 88 9.95 -16.71 20.25
N GLY A 89 9.70 -15.87 19.25
CA GLY A 89 9.99 -14.44 19.30
C GLY A 89 11.46 -14.04 19.11
N ALA A 90 12.38 -15.01 18.98
CA ALA A 90 13.78 -14.72 18.70
C ALA A 90 13.98 -14.19 17.27
N ALA A 91 15.06 -13.42 17.07
CA ALA A 91 15.50 -13.01 15.75
C ALA A 91 15.92 -14.22 14.90
N ARG A 92 15.82 -14.07 13.58
CA ARG A 92 16.26 -15.06 12.59
C ARG A 92 17.76 -14.93 12.35
N THR A 93 18.49 -16.04 12.33
CA THR A 93 19.91 -16.10 11.92
C THR A 93 20.01 -16.74 10.53
N GLN A 94 20.64 -16.06 9.57
CA GLN A 94 20.81 -16.56 8.20
C GLN A 94 21.89 -17.64 8.14
N LEU A 95 21.57 -18.75 7.47
CA LEU A 95 22.46 -19.93 7.35
C LEU A 95 23.02 -20.11 5.94
N SER A 96 22.30 -19.66 4.92
CA SER A 96 22.74 -19.73 3.52
C SER A 96 22.92 -18.34 2.94
N PHE A 97 23.81 -18.22 1.96
CA PHE A 97 24.09 -16.98 1.23
C PHE A 97 23.97 -17.25 -0.27
N GLU A 98 23.77 -16.19 -1.05
CA GLU A 98 23.84 -16.28 -2.51
C GLU A 98 25.28 -16.54 -2.96
N SER A 99 25.43 -17.35 -4.02
CA SER A 99 26.69 -17.66 -4.69
C SER A 99 26.89 -16.80 -5.93
#